data_AF-A0A0D2PWM8-F1
#
_entry.id   AF-A0A0D2PWM8-F1
#
_cell.length_a   1.000
_cell.length_b   1.000
_cell.length_c   1.000
_cell.angle_alpha   90.00
_cell.angle_beta   90.00
_cell.angle_gamma   90.00
#
_symmetry.space_group_name_H-M   'P 1'
#
loop_
_entity.id
_entity.type
_entity.pdbx_description
1 polymer ?
#
loop_
_entity_poly.entity_id
_entity_poly.type
_entity_poly.pdbx_seq_one_letter_code
_entity_poly.pdbx_strand_id
1 'polypeptide(L)'
;MELRIHEGNEKEHEENYEEPLLDHEDEKLIKRALIDFKCKVEDAMHGNYLFGIPDTHPCHNQTTKEIEQLNEIKLWGVALMPSKPHEGTDTLLLKFLKSKNYVVHEALEKLRKTLAWRKEFKADEILEENLGPEFQKVAYLNTVDKEGRPVFYHVYGDLKDKPMQYLEKMRSEENSEKFLRWRVQQMEKCIKELNFEPGGADSLIQVIDWKDFQGPHTKELRSVYRKCWTLLEEHYPEIIHQYIIVNVPLRYYVSHSFSSRLITHKPSNKIIFARPGKVTETLLRFISPENLLVEYGGLKRINDNEFSSEHKVFELNLKAHASTHIEIPAPEVGVTIVWDVTVVEWDVTYKEEFIPEDEGSYQVLLQDKEKKGGETLCVRNSYYINEAGMISIFIHNHINKCKKVFYRYKTKPTVPTYLLYKT
;
A
#
# COMPACT_ATOMS: atom_id res chain seq x y z
N MET A 1 -12.72 -6.44 -20.90
CA MET A 1 -12.09 -5.32 -20.18
C MET A 1 -10.74 -4.99 -20.82
N GLU A 2 -10.72 -4.07 -21.77
CA GLU A 2 -9.57 -3.17 -21.89
C GLU A 2 -9.37 -2.57 -20.48
N LEU A 3 -8.16 -2.61 -19.92
CA LEU A 3 -7.86 -1.78 -18.75
C LEU A 3 -7.92 -0.33 -19.26
N ARG A 4 -9.13 0.22 -19.30
CA ARG A 4 -9.39 1.59 -19.72
C ARG A 4 -9.14 2.46 -18.51
N ILE A 5 -7.98 3.08 -18.54
CA ILE A 5 -7.60 4.17 -17.65
C ILE A 5 -8.36 5.39 -18.15
N HIS A 6 -9.53 5.65 -17.58
CA HIS A 6 -10.30 6.87 -17.83
C HIS A 6 -10.10 7.80 -16.64
N GLU A 7 -9.37 8.90 -16.85
CA GLU A 7 -9.37 10.05 -15.95
C GLU A 7 -10.77 10.69 -15.95
N GLY A 8 -11.26 11.04 -14.75
CA GLY A 8 -12.18 12.16 -14.63
C GLY A 8 -11.52 13.39 -15.24
N ASN A 9 -12.30 14.14 -16.02
CA ASN A 9 -11.86 15.34 -16.72
C ASN A 9 -10.86 16.18 -15.92
N GLU A 10 -9.81 16.63 -16.60
CA GLU A 10 -9.00 17.79 -16.24
C GLU A 10 -9.91 19.04 -16.14
N LYS A 11 -10.58 19.17 -15.00
CA LYS A 11 -10.72 20.42 -14.28
C LYS A 11 -10.05 20.16 -12.94
N GLU A 12 -9.07 20.99 -12.61
CA GLU A 12 -8.52 21.08 -11.27
C GLU A 12 -9.67 21.32 -10.28
N HIS A 13 -10.20 20.23 -9.74
CA HIS A 13 -10.88 20.23 -8.47
C HIS A 13 -9.90 19.58 -7.51
N GLU A 14 -9.28 20.41 -6.67
CA GLU A 14 -8.84 20.01 -5.34
C GLU A 14 -10.08 19.52 -4.57
N GLU A 15 -10.63 18.37 -4.96
CA GLU A 15 -11.54 17.64 -4.11
C GLU A 15 -10.65 16.84 -3.16
N ASN A 16 -10.48 17.40 -1.95
CA ASN A 16 -10.26 16.57 -0.78
C ASN A 16 -11.25 15.40 -0.89
N TYR A 17 -10.73 14.19 -1.09
CA TYR A 17 -11.53 12.98 -0.96
C TYR A 17 -11.86 12.82 0.52
N GLU A 18 -12.83 13.60 1.00
CA GLU A 18 -13.55 13.28 2.22
C GLU A 18 -14.51 12.15 1.83
N GLU A 19 -14.37 10.99 2.48
CA GLU A 19 -15.39 9.95 2.40
C GLU A 19 -16.71 10.60 2.83
N PRO A 20 -17.77 10.58 1.99
CA PRO A 20 -19.01 11.28 2.32
C PRO A 20 -19.52 10.84 3.69
N LEU A 21 -19.77 11.80 4.58
CA LEU A 21 -20.38 11.51 5.87
C LEU A 21 -21.71 10.79 5.61
N LEU A 22 -21.79 9.53 6.08
CA LEU A 22 -23.00 8.74 6.00
C LEU A 22 -24.13 9.44 6.76
N ASP A 23 -25.27 9.60 6.11
CA ASP A 23 -26.50 10.06 6.75
C ASP A 23 -26.92 9.05 7.85
N HIS A 24 -27.56 9.55 8.92
CA HIS A 24 -28.16 8.73 9.96
C HIS A 24 -29.22 7.72 9.41
N GLU A 25 -29.89 8.03 8.30
CA GLU A 25 -30.76 7.09 7.58
C GLU A 25 -29.98 5.97 6.89
N ASP A 26 -28.84 6.30 6.26
CA ASP A 26 -27.96 5.32 5.62
C ASP A 26 -27.38 4.34 6.64
N GLU A 27 -26.94 4.82 7.81
CA GLU A 27 -26.49 3.93 8.88
C GLU A 27 -27.56 2.92 9.31
N LYS A 28 -28.81 3.36 9.40
CA LYS A 28 -29.93 2.50 9.82
C LYS A 28 -30.23 1.44 8.76
N LEU A 29 -30.15 1.80 7.48
CA LEU A 29 -30.29 0.86 6.36
C LEU A 29 -29.16 -0.17 6.36
N ILE A 30 -27.92 0.27 6.55
CA ILE A 30 -26.74 -0.62 6.64
C ILE A 30 -26.89 -1.61 7.80
N LYS A 31 -27.27 -1.13 8.99
CA LYS A 31 -27.51 -1.99 10.16
C LYS A 31 -28.59 -3.03 9.90
N ARG A 32 -29.70 -2.65 9.24
CA ARG A 32 -30.77 -3.58 8.86
C ARG A 32 -30.30 -4.62 7.84
N ALA A 33 -29.59 -4.19 6.80
CA ALA A 33 -29.04 -5.09 5.79
C ALA A 33 -28.05 -6.08 6.39
N LEU A 34 -27.22 -5.65 7.34
CA LEU A 34 -26.29 -6.52 8.06
C LEU A 34 -27.02 -7.57 8.91
N ILE A 35 -28.07 -7.19 9.64
CA ILE A 35 -28.87 -8.13 10.42
C ILE A 35 -29.54 -9.17 9.52
N ASP A 36 -30.22 -8.73 8.45
CA ASP A 36 -30.86 -9.64 7.49
C ASP A 36 -29.82 -10.56 6.83
N PHE A 37 -28.65 -10.01 6.47
CA PHE A 37 -27.59 -10.80 5.88
C PHE A 37 -27.04 -11.87 6.85
N LYS A 38 -26.84 -11.54 8.12
CA LYS A 38 -26.47 -12.53 9.15
C LYS A 38 -27.50 -13.65 9.24
N CYS A 39 -28.79 -13.32 9.33
CA CYS A 39 -29.86 -14.33 9.36
C CYS A 39 -29.80 -15.24 8.13
N LYS A 40 -29.61 -14.67 6.92
CA LYS A 40 -29.50 -15.45 5.69
C LYS A 40 -28.27 -16.35 5.63
N VAL A 41 -27.13 -15.90 6.17
CA VAL A 41 -25.92 -16.72 6.29
C VAL A 41 -26.17 -17.87 7.25
N GLU A 42 -26.77 -17.58 8.41
CA GLU A 42 -27.12 -18.60 9.40
C GLU A 42 -28.11 -19.63 8.86
N ASP A 43 -29.15 -19.20 8.14
CA ASP A 43 -30.10 -20.08 7.46
C ASP A 43 -29.40 -20.95 6.41
N ALA A 44 -28.44 -20.40 5.66
CA ALA A 44 -27.66 -21.12 4.65
C ALA A 44 -26.72 -22.16 5.24
N MET A 45 -26.20 -21.89 6.43
CA MET A 45 -25.41 -22.84 7.20
C MET A 45 -26.33 -23.96 7.71
N HIS A 46 -27.39 -23.65 8.46
CA HIS A 46 -28.30 -24.69 8.99
C HIS A 46 -28.95 -25.54 7.88
N GLY A 47 -29.29 -24.94 6.74
CA GLY A 47 -29.86 -25.64 5.59
C GLY A 47 -28.84 -26.41 4.74
N ASN A 48 -27.56 -26.37 5.10
CA ASN A 48 -26.45 -27.00 4.36
C ASN A 48 -26.40 -26.65 2.87
N TYR A 49 -26.80 -25.44 2.50
CA TYR A 49 -26.77 -24.96 1.11
C TYR A 49 -25.76 -23.85 0.86
N LEU A 50 -24.93 -23.50 1.86
CA LEU A 50 -23.87 -22.50 1.72
C LEU A 50 -22.89 -22.85 0.57
N PHE A 51 -22.57 -24.13 0.38
CA PHE A 51 -21.70 -24.63 -0.71
C PHE A 51 -22.46 -25.11 -1.96
N GLY A 52 -23.78 -24.92 -2.01
CA GLY A 52 -24.66 -25.45 -3.07
C GLY A 52 -25.74 -26.38 -2.51
N ILE A 53 -26.86 -26.52 -3.23
CA ILE A 53 -27.91 -27.48 -2.88
C ILE A 53 -27.39 -28.88 -3.25
N PRO A 54 -27.41 -29.87 -2.35
CA PRO A 54 -27.06 -31.24 -2.72
C PRO A 54 -28.02 -31.74 -3.82
N ASP A 55 -27.49 -32.38 -4.87
CA ASP A 55 -28.30 -32.97 -5.97
C ASP A 55 -29.21 -34.13 -5.54
N THR A 56 -29.35 -34.38 -4.24
CA THR A 56 -30.18 -35.45 -3.68
C THR A 56 -31.07 -34.92 -2.57
N HIS A 57 -32.33 -35.36 -2.58
CA HIS A 57 -33.32 -35.10 -1.54
C HIS A 57 -32.71 -35.26 -0.13
N PRO A 58 -33.07 -34.41 0.84
CA PRO A 58 -32.48 -34.44 2.17
C PRO A 58 -32.81 -35.77 2.85
N CYS A 59 -31.80 -36.66 2.91
CA CYS A 59 -31.88 -37.84 3.76
C CYS A 59 -31.62 -37.40 5.20
N HIS A 60 -32.55 -37.72 6.09
CA HIS A 60 -32.72 -37.11 7.41
C HIS A 60 -31.66 -37.50 8.47
N ASN A 61 -30.45 -37.90 8.06
CA ASN A 61 -29.38 -38.33 8.96
C ASN A 61 -28.08 -37.59 8.65
N GLN A 62 -27.99 -36.30 9.00
CA GLN A 62 -26.70 -35.60 9.07
C GLN A 62 -25.92 -36.16 10.26
N THR A 63 -24.67 -36.56 10.01
CA THR A 63 -23.81 -37.15 11.05
C THR A 63 -23.27 -36.04 11.95
N THR A 64 -23.08 -36.27 13.26
CA THR A 64 -22.57 -35.26 14.23
C THR A 64 -21.29 -34.55 13.75
N LYS A 65 -20.45 -35.23 12.97
CA LYS A 65 -19.24 -34.67 12.33
C LYS A 65 -19.51 -33.62 11.25
N GLU A 66 -20.59 -33.75 10.48
CA GLU A 66 -20.95 -32.77 9.43
C GLU A 66 -21.51 -31.49 10.06
N ILE A 67 -22.27 -31.63 11.14
CA ILE A 67 -22.78 -30.51 11.95
C ILE A 67 -21.61 -29.79 12.66
N GLU A 68 -20.62 -30.52 13.18
CA GLU A 68 -19.39 -29.93 13.74
C GLU A 68 -18.56 -29.20 12.68
N GLN A 69 -18.42 -29.75 11.47
CA GLN A 69 -17.72 -29.08 10.36
C GLN A 69 -18.41 -27.80 9.87
N LEU A 70 -19.74 -27.73 9.91
CA LEU A 70 -20.49 -26.50 9.61
C LEU A 70 -20.30 -25.41 10.67
N ASN A 71 -20.06 -25.79 11.93
CA ASN A 71 -19.83 -24.84 13.02
C ASN A 71 -18.45 -24.15 12.97
N GLU A 72 -17.58 -24.51 12.01
CA GLU A 72 -16.20 -24.02 11.91
C GLU A 72 -15.87 -23.32 10.59
N ILE A 73 -16.85 -22.91 9.79
CA ILE A 73 -16.56 -22.19 8.54
C ILE A 73 -15.95 -20.83 8.86
N LYS A 74 -14.66 -20.71 8.54
CA LYS A 74 -13.88 -19.48 8.67
C LYS A 74 -13.55 -18.93 7.29
N LEU A 75 -13.57 -17.62 7.17
CA LEU A 75 -13.03 -16.90 6.02
C LEU A 75 -12.01 -15.89 6.53
N TRP A 76 -10.77 -16.01 6.07
CA TRP A 76 -9.64 -15.18 6.51
C TRP A 76 -9.46 -15.14 8.03
N GLY A 77 -9.64 -16.30 8.69
CA GLY A 77 -9.53 -16.43 10.15
C GLY A 77 -10.79 -16.06 10.94
N VAL A 78 -11.76 -15.37 10.32
CA VAL A 78 -13.00 -14.94 10.97
C VAL A 78 -14.07 -16.01 10.85
N ALA A 79 -14.66 -16.42 11.98
CA ALA A 79 -15.78 -17.36 11.97
C ALA A 79 -17.04 -16.69 11.39
N LEU A 80 -17.72 -17.37 10.46
CA LEU A 80 -18.92 -16.84 9.82
C LEU A 80 -20.21 -17.06 10.63
N MET A 81 -20.19 -17.96 11.62
CA MET A 81 -21.36 -18.31 12.44
C MET A 81 -21.86 -17.11 13.26
N PRO A 82 -23.06 -16.55 12.97
CA PRO A 82 -23.58 -15.43 13.76
C PRO A 82 -23.94 -15.79 15.20
N SER A 83 -24.25 -17.07 15.47
CA SER A 83 -24.56 -17.58 16.81
C SER A 83 -23.35 -17.77 17.72
N LYS A 84 -22.13 -17.77 17.16
CA LYS A 84 -20.86 -17.67 17.89
C LYS A 84 -20.01 -16.56 17.25
N PRO A 85 -20.44 -15.29 17.40
CA PRO A 85 -19.87 -14.20 16.63
C PRO A 85 -18.42 -13.99 17.03
N HIS A 86 -17.53 -14.07 16.04
CA HIS A 86 -16.19 -13.50 16.15
C HIS A 86 -16.34 -11.98 16.09
N GLU A 87 -15.51 -11.22 16.80
CA GLU A 87 -15.63 -9.75 16.83
C GLU A 87 -15.53 -9.13 15.43
N GLY A 88 -14.75 -9.76 14.54
CA GLY A 88 -14.63 -9.38 13.13
C GLY A 88 -15.70 -9.90 12.16
N THR A 89 -16.69 -10.70 12.59
CA THR A 89 -17.72 -11.25 11.68
C THR A 89 -18.50 -10.14 10.98
N ASP A 90 -18.84 -9.07 11.71
CA ASP A 90 -19.61 -7.95 11.18
C ASP A 90 -18.84 -7.19 10.10
N THR A 91 -17.58 -6.86 10.39
CA THR A 91 -16.67 -6.19 9.46
C THR A 91 -16.51 -7.00 8.17
N LEU A 92 -16.33 -8.32 8.30
CA LEU A 92 -16.21 -9.21 7.14
C LEU A 92 -17.50 -9.24 6.30
N LEU A 93 -18.67 -9.41 6.92
CA LEU A 93 -19.94 -9.45 6.20
C LEU A 93 -20.29 -8.11 5.55
N LEU A 94 -19.94 -7.00 6.19
CA LEU A 94 -20.10 -5.65 5.62
C LEU A 94 -19.31 -5.47 4.32
N LYS A 95 -18.15 -6.11 4.16
CA LYS A 95 -17.40 -6.08 2.89
C LYS A 95 -18.19 -6.69 1.73
N PHE A 96 -18.84 -7.83 1.96
CA PHE A 96 -19.71 -8.45 0.95
C PHE A 96 -20.91 -7.57 0.62
N LEU A 97 -21.56 -7.00 1.64
CA LEU A 97 -22.68 -6.06 1.46
C LEU A 97 -22.25 -4.82 0.68
N LYS A 98 -21.18 -4.14 1.08
CA LYS A 98 -20.66 -2.95 0.40
C LYS A 98 -20.32 -3.23 -1.06
N SER A 99 -19.73 -4.39 -1.36
CA SER A 99 -19.45 -4.80 -2.76
C SER A 99 -20.69 -5.00 -3.63
N LYS A 100 -21.87 -5.12 -3.02
CA LYS A 100 -23.17 -5.35 -3.65
C LYS A 100 -24.18 -4.26 -3.32
N ASN A 101 -23.71 -3.05 -2.99
CA ASN A 101 -24.55 -1.90 -2.65
C ASN A 101 -25.63 -2.24 -1.60
N TYR A 102 -25.26 -3.05 -0.61
CA TYR A 102 -26.11 -3.52 0.48
C TYR A 102 -27.32 -4.38 0.06
N VAL A 103 -27.32 -4.94 -1.15
CA VAL A 103 -28.32 -5.92 -1.60
C VAL A 103 -28.00 -7.30 -1.00
N VAL A 104 -28.74 -7.68 0.03
CA VAL A 104 -28.49 -8.88 0.86
C VAL A 104 -28.40 -10.18 0.05
N HIS A 105 -29.36 -10.43 -0.85
CA HIS A 105 -29.37 -11.66 -1.66
C HIS A 105 -28.13 -11.76 -2.57
N GLU A 106 -27.68 -10.64 -3.17
CA GLU A 106 -26.49 -10.62 -4.01
C GLU A 106 -25.20 -10.79 -3.19
N ALA A 107 -25.15 -10.22 -1.99
CA ALA A 107 -24.04 -10.39 -1.06
C ALA A 107 -23.90 -11.85 -0.61
N LEU A 108 -25.02 -12.52 -0.31
CA LEU A 108 -25.04 -13.96 0.00
C LEU A 108 -24.54 -14.79 -1.17
N GLU A 109 -25.02 -14.52 -2.38
CA GLU A 109 -24.57 -15.26 -3.56
C GLU A 109 -23.07 -15.06 -3.81
N LYS A 110 -22.55 -13.84 -3.61
CA LYS A 110 -21.10 -13.57 -3.70
C LYS A 110 -20.31 -14.32 -2.63
N LEU A 111 -20.79 -14.37 -1.39
CA LEU A 111 -20.16 -15.14 -0.31
C LEU A 111 -20.10 -16.62 -0.67
N ARG A 112 -21.21 -17.20 -1.13
CA ARG A 112 -21.28 -18.62 -1.55
C ARG A 112 -20.31 -18.93 -2.68
N LYS A 113 -20.30 -18.11 -3.73
CA LYS A 113 -19.35 -18.24 -4.85
C LYS A 113 -17.90 -18.14 -4.39
N THR A 114 -17.61 -17.24 -3.44
CA THR A 114 -16.27 -17.09 -2.87
C THR A 114 -15.85 -18.33 -2.10
N LEU A 115 -16.71 -18.87 -1.23
CA LEU A 115 -16.42 -20.07 -0.45
C LEU A 115 -16.23 -21.31 -1.35
N ALA A 116 -17.07 -21.49 -2.36
CA ALA A 116 -16.93 -22.56 -3.34
C ALA A 116 -15.62 -22.43 -4.14
N TRP A 117 -15.34 -21.24 -4.67
CA TRP A 117 -14.10 -20.96 -5.40
C TRP A 117 -12.85 -21.20 -4.55
N ARG A 118 -12.84 -20.79 -3.28
CA ARG A 118 -11.71 -21.02 -2.38
C ARG A 118 -11.37 -22.51 -2.25
N LYS A 119 -12.41 -23.36 -2.16
CA LYS A 119 -12.27 -24.81 -2.10
C LYS A 119 -11.71 -25.39 -3.40
N GLU A 120 -12.28 -24.99 -4.54
CA GLU A 120 -11.84 -25.45 -5.87
C GLU A 120 -10.41 -24.99 -6.20
N PHE A 121 -10.09 -23.74 -5.87
CA PHE A 121 -8.79 -23.12 -6.12
C PHE A 121 -7.73 -23.52 -5.08
N LYS A 122 -8.12 -24.18 -3.99
CA LYS A 122 -7.27 -24.45 -2.82
C LYS A 122 -6.61 -23.17 -2.28
N ALA A 123 -7.40 -22.10 -2.16
CA ALA A 123 -6.92 -20.80 -1.73
C ALA A 123 -6.40 -20.82 -0.29
N ASP A 124 -6.97 -21.65 0.60
CA ASP A 124 -6.55 -21.74 2.00
C ASP A 124 -5.16 -22.39 2.19
N GLU A 125 -4.73 -23.22 1.23
CA GLU A 125 -3.43 -23.90 1.23
C GLU A 125 -2.35 -23.12 0.46
N ILE A 126 -2.73 -22.03 -0.23
CA ILE A 126 -1.89 -21.39 -1.25
C ILE A 126 -0.63 -20.74 -0.68
N LEU A 127 -0.65 -20.40 0.62
CA LEU A 127 0.46 -19.70 1.27
C LEU A 127 1.73 -20.55 1.33
N GLU A 128 1.58 -21.87 1.44
CA GLU A 128 2.67 -22.84 1.51
C GLU A 128 3.11 -23.35 0.13
N GLU A 129 2.41 -22.93 -0.93
CA GLU A 129 2.69 -23.37 -2.29
C GLU A 129 4.00 -22.78 -2.82
N ASN A 130 4.91 -23.66 -3.25
CA ASN A 130 6.13 -23.25 -3.91
C ASN A 130 5.89 -22.99 -5.41
N LEU A 131 5.79 -21.71 -5.76
CA LEU A 131 5.58 -21.26 -7.14
C LEU A 131 6.88 -21.01 -7.92
N GLY A 132 8.04 -21.23 -7.29
CA GLY A 132 9.35 -20.98 -7.89
C GLY A 132 10.00 -19.65 -7.47
N PRO A 133 11.33 -19.53 -7.64
CA PRO A 133 12.12 -18.37 -7.20
C PRO A 133 11.75 -17.06 -7.92
N GLU A 134 11.17 -17.14 -9.12
CA GLU A 134 10.74 -15.99 -9.92
C GLU A 134 9.62 -15.16 -9.25
N PHE A 135 8.87 -15.79 -8.34
CA PHE A 135 7.67 -15.23 -7.71
C PHE A 135 7.88 -14.81 -6.25
N GLN A 136 9.08 -15.02 -5.70
CA GLN A 136 9.39 -14.80 -4.27
C GLN A 136 9.71 -13.33 -3.93
N LYS A 137 10.02 -12.50 -4.92
CA LYS A 137 10.67 -11.20 -4.71
C LYS A 137 9.70 -10.01 -4.60
N VAL A 138 8.49 -10.23 -4.06
CA VAL A 138 7.59 -9.10 -3.70
C VAL A 138 8.06 -8.54 -2.35
N ALA A 139 8.40 -7.26 -2.32
CA ALA A 139 8.77 -6.58 -1.09
C ALA A 139 7.50 -6.25 -0.29
N TYR A 140 7.16 -7.12 0.66
CA TYR A 140 6.32 -6.68 1.76
C TYR A 140 7.16 -5.78 2.67
N LEU A 141 6.68 -4.56 2.88
CA LEU A 141 7.31 -3.57 3.73
C LEU A 141 6.30 -3.20 4.80
N ASN A 142 6.68 -3.41 6.06
CA ASN A 142 5.85 -3.04 7.21
C ASN A 142 5.72 -1.51 7.27
N THR A 143 4.72 -1.01 6.54
CA THR A 143 4.39 0.41 6.33
C THR A 143 2.89 0.54 6.32
N VAL A 144 2.39 1.69 6.78
CA VAL A 144 0.97 1.99 6.87
C VAL A 144 0.67 3.34 6.25
N ASP A 145 -0.58 3.52 5.80
CA ASP A 145 -1.11 4.82 5.40
C ASP A 145 -1.42 5.68 6.65
N LYS A 146 -1.91 6.90 6.43
CA LYS A 146 -2.24 7.84 7.52
C LYS A 146 -3.40 7.38 8.40
N GLU A 147 -4.22 6.45 7.92
CA GLU A 147 -5.34 5.85 8.64
C GLU A 147 -4.97 4.50 9.28
N GLY A 148 -3.71 4.07 9.17
CA GLY A 148 -3.21 2.83 9.76
C GLY A 148 -3.41 1.58 8.89
N ARG A 149 -3.83 1.72 7.63
CA ARG A 149 -3.98 0.59 6.70
C ARG A 149 -2.61 0.13 6.21
N PRO A 150 -2.33 -1.19 6.18
CA PRO A 150 -1.12 -1.71 5.57
C PRO A 150 -0.93 -1.26 4.12
N VAL A 151 0.30 -0.91 3.75
CA VAL A 151 0.69 -0.55 2.38
C VAL A 151 1.62 -1.61 1.81
N PHE A 152 1.26 -2.15 0.65
CA PHE A 152 2.03 -3.18 -0.05
C PHE A 152 2.63 -2.64 -1.34
N TYR A 153 3.94 -2.78 -1.50
CA TYR A 153 4.66 -2.32 -2.68
C TYR A 153 4.92 -3.49 -3.66
N HIS A 154 4.46 -3.33 -4.89
CA HIS A 154 4.76 -4.22 -6.00
C HIS A 154 5.78 -3.52 -6.91
N VAL A 155 7.07 -3.66 -6.56
CA VAL A 155 8.19 -3.09 -7.31
C VAL A 155 8.71 -4.10 -8.31
N TYR A 156 8.71 -3.75 -9.60
CA TYR A 156 9.19 -4.62 -10.68
C TYR A 156 10.61 -4.26 -11.17
N GLY A 157 11.29 -3.33 -10.47
CA GLY A 157 12.45 -2.57 -10.97
C GLY A 157 13.87 -3.09 -10.68
N ASP A 158 14.16 -3.72 -9.54
CA ASP A 158 15.54 -4.15 -9.20
C ASP A 158 15.79 -5.67 -9.27
N LEU A 159 14.77 -6.41 -9.70
CA LEU A 159 14.89 -7.83 -9.94
C LEU A 159 15.32 -8.02 -11.39
N LYS A 160 16.57 -8.41 -11.58
CA LYS A 160 17.08 -8.97 -12.85
C LYS A 160 16.12 -10.03 -13.44
N ASP A 161 15.25 -10.62 -12.62
CA ASP A 161 14.15 -11.49 -13.01
C ASP A 161 12.84 -10.71 -12.95
N LYS A 162 12.42 -10.16 -14.09
CA LYS A 162 11.12 -9.48 -14.21
C LYS A 162 10.03 -10.56 -14.30
N PRO A 163 9.07 -10.64 -13.35
CA PRO A 163 7.88 -11.49 -13.49
C PRO A 163 7.13 -11.18 -14.80
N MET A 164 7.25 -9.93 -15.26
CA MET A 164 6.68 -9.45 -16.52
C MET A 164 7.40 -9.94 -17.77
N GLN A 165 8.72 -10.07 -17.75
CA GLN A 165 9.43 -10.70 -18.87
C GLN A 165 9.23 -12.21 -18.88
N TYR A 166 8.95 -12.83 -17.73
CA TYR A 166 8.52 -14.22 -17.66
C TYR A 166 7.16 -14.41 -18.34
N LEU A 167 6.18 -13.56 -18.05
CA LEU A 167 4.89 -13.55 -18.75
C LEU A 167 5.02 -13.24 -20.25
N GLU A 168 5.94 -12.37 -20.66
CA GLU A 168 6.25 -12.13 -22.08
C GLU A 168 6.92 -13.33 -22.76
N LYS A 169 7.73 -14.10 -22.04
CA LYS A 169 8.40 -15.31 -22.53
C LYS A 169 7.49 -16.54 -22.58
N MET A 170 6.29 -16.48 -21.99
CA MET A 170 5.46 -17.67 -21.77
C MET A 170 4.05 -17.54 -22.36
N ARG A 171 3.90 -18.08 -23.56
CA ARG A 171 2.63 -18.18 -24.30
C ARG A 171 1.77 -19.40 -23.90
N SER A 172 2.13 -20.16 -22.86
CA SER A 172 1.40 -21.36 -22.46
C SER A 172 0.38 -21.10 -21.36
N GLU A 173 -0.67 -21.93 -21.34
CA GLU A 173 -1.76 -21.90 -20.36
C GLU A 173 -1.26 -22.14 -18.92
N GLU A 174 -0.33 -23.09 -18.74
CA GLU A 174 0.30 -23.42 -17.46
C GLU A 174 0.90 -22.19 -16.74
N ASN A 175 1.54 -21.29 -17.49
CA ASN A 175 2.19 -20.11 -16.91
C ASN A 175 1.20 -18.99 -16.57
N SER A 176 0.07 -18.95 -17.29
CA SER A 176 -1.05 -18.08 -16.94
C SER A 176 -1.69 -18.50 -15.61
N GLU A 177 -1.85 -19.81 -15.40
CA GLU A 177 -2.33 -20.37 -14.13
C GLU A 177 -1.37 -20.10 -12.99
N LYS A 178 -0.06 -20.36 -13.16
CA LYS A 178 0.96 -20.03 -12.15
C LYS A 178 0.94 -18.56 -11.74
N PHE A 179 0.76 -17.65 -12.70
CA PHE A 179 0.62 -16.22 -12.38
C PHE A 179 -0.63 -15.91 -11.56
N LEU A 180 -1.78 -16.53 -11.89
CA LEU A 180 -2.99 -16.35 -11.09
C LEU A 180 -2.80 -16.90 -9.68
N ARG A 181 -2.21 -18.09 -9.53
CA ARG A 181 -1.88 -18.67 -8.22
C ARG A 181 -0.95 -17.78 -7.43
N TRP A 182 0.11 -17.27 -8.05
CA TRP A 182 0.99 -16.28 -7.42
C TRP A 182 0.23 -15.05 -6.95
N ARG A 183 -0.63 -14.49 -7.79
CA ARG A 183 -1.31 -13.25 -7.44
C ARG A 183 -2.31 -13.45 -6.30
N VAL A 184 -2.99 -14.58 -6.26
CA VAL A 184 -3.82 -15.01 -5.13
C VAL A 184 -2.98 -15.22 -3.88
N GLN A 185 -1.82 -15.88 -3.99
CA GLN A 185 -0.90 -16.06 -2.86
C GLN A 185 -0.45 -14.72 -2.27
N GLN A 186 -0.12 -13.75 -3.11
CA GLN A 186 0.23 -12.40 -2.64
C GLN A 186 -0.96 -11.74 -1.93
N MET A 187 -2.18 -11.87 -2.46
CA MET A 187 -3.38 -11.34 -1.80
C MET A 187 -3.61 -11.98 -0.43
N GLU A 188 -3.53 -13.31 -0.32
CA GLU A 188 -3.68 -14.03 0.96
C GLU A 188 -2.57 -13.65 1.96
N LYS A 189 -1.33 -13.42 1.50
CA LYS A 189 -0.25 -12.88 2.34
C LYS A 189 -0.61 -11.49 2.85
N CYS A 190 -1.20 -10.65 2.01
CA CYS A 190 -1.62 -9.31 2.43
C CYS A 190 -2.75 -9.36 3.46
N ILE A 191 -3.69 -10.29 3.31
CA ILE A 191 -4.84 -10.44 4.20
C ILE A 191 -4.42 -10.89 5.61
N LYS A 192 -3.30 -11.61 5.76
CA LYS A 192 -2.75 -11.96 7.07
C LYS A 192 -2.36 -10.75 7.93
N GLU A 193 -2.13 -9.60 7.30
CA GLU A 193 -1.78 -8.34 7.98
C GLU A 193 -3.01 -7.50 8.32
N LEU A 194 -4.21 -7.96 7.96
CA LEU A 194 -5.46 -7.27 8.26
C LEU A 194 -6.00 -7.69 9.62
N ASN A 195 -6.63 -6.73 10.30
CA ASN A 195 -7.44 -7.01 11.48
C ASN A 195 -8.90 -6.66 11.18
N PHE A 196 -9.77 -7.67 11.19
CA PHE A 196 -11.21 -7.50 10.98
C PHE A 196 -11.98 -7.11 12.25
N GLU A 197 -11.35 -7.13 13.42
CA GLU A 197 -11.97 -6.64 14.67
C GLU A 197 -12.35 -5.16 14.54
N PRO A 198 -13.35 -4.69 15.31
CA PRO A 198 -13.79 -3.30 15.27
C PRO A 198 -12.63 -2.31 15.51
N GLY A 199 -12.43 -1.38 14.58
CA GLY A 199 -11.33 -0.41 14.63
C GLY A 199 -10.00 -0.93 14.11
N GLY A 200 -9.92 -2.20 13.72
CA GLY A 200 -8.77 -2.78 13.04
C GLY A 200 -8.64 -2.33 11.58
N ALA A 201 -7.42 -2.42 11.05
CA ALA A 201 -7.17 -2.21 9.63
C ALA A 201 -7.70 -3.38 8.80
N ASP A 202 -8.94 -3.27 8.33
CA ASP A 202 -9.65 -4.32 7.61
C ASP A 202 -9.41 -4.31 6.09
N SER A 203 -8.63 -3.35 5.60
CA SER A 203 -8.35 -3.10 4.19
C SER A 203 -6.95 -2.54 4.01
N LEU A 204 -6.45 -2.56 2.77
CA LEU A 204 -5.06 -2.19 2.47
C LEU A 204 -4.90 -1.37 1.20
N ILE A 205 -3.75 -0.72 1.08
CA ILE A 205 -3.31 -0.01 -0.12
C ILE A 205 -2.28 -0.85 -0.87
N GLN A 206 -2.40 -0.93 -2.20
CA GLN A 206 -1.35 -1.50 -3.05
C GLN A 206 -0.72 -0.43 -3.93
N VAL A 207 0.57 -0.20 -3.74
CA VAL A 207 1.40 0.63 -4.61
C VAL A 207 2.03 -0.25 -5.67
N ILE A 208 1.73 -0.01 -6.94
CA ILE A 208 2.23 -0.80 -8.08
C ILE A 208 3.15 0.08 -8.89
N ASP A 209 4.43 -0.25 -8.93
CA ASP A 209 5.42 0.57 -9.63
C ASP A 209 5.60 0.13 -11.09
N TRP A 210 5.14 0.95 -12.02
CA TRP A 210 5.27 0.71 -13.46
C TRP A 210 6.55 1.30 -14.06
N LYS A 211 7.52 1.68 -13.22
CA LYS A 211 8.86 2.01 -13.69
C LYS A 211 9.42 0.81 -14.47
N ASP A 212 9.89 1.07 -15.68
CA ASP A 212 10.37 0.06 -16.64
C ASP A 212 9.33 -0.98 -17.10
N PHE A 213 8.05 -0.78 -16.77
CA PHE A 213 6.96 -1.63 -17.22
C PHE A 213 6.66 -1.37 -18.70
N GLN A 214 6.95 -2.38 -19.52
CA GLN A 214 6.61 -2.32 -20.92
C GLN A 214 5.10 -2.52 -21.16
N GLY A 215 4.35 -3.09 -20.23
CA GLY A 215 2.91 -3.23 -20.43
C GLY A 215 2.48 -4.55 -21.04
N PRO A 216 1.17 -4.86 -20.98
CA PRO A 216 0.64 -6.02 -21.67
C PRO A 216 0.53 -5.73 -23.17
N HIS A 217 1.67 -5.74 -23.87
CA HIS A 217 1.76 -5.48 -25.31
C HIS A 217 1.03 -6.53 -26.14
N THR A 218 0.95 -7.77 -25.64
CA THR A 218 0.32 -8.91 -26.32
C THR A 218 -1.14 -9.09 -25.90
N LYS A 219 -1.97 -9.72 -26.75
CA LYS A 219 -3.39 -10.00 -26.44
C LYS A 219 -3.50 -11.01 -25.30
N GLU A 220 -2.59 -11.97 -25.27
CA GLU A 220 -2.48 -13.03 -24.28
C GLU A 220 -2.23 -12.43 -22.90
N LEU A 221 -1.25 -11.53 -22.78
CA LEU A 221 -0.93 -10.89 -21.51
C LEU A 221 -2.09 -10.02 -21.01
N ARG A 222 -2.76 -9.27 -21.90
CA ARG A 222 -3.99 -8.55 -21.56
C ARG A 222 -5.10 -9.48 -21.04
N SER A 223 -5.20 -10.69 -21.59
CA SER A 223 -6.17 -11.69 -21.16
C SER A 223 -5.87 -12.21 -19.75
N VAL A 224 -4.61 -12.54 -19.46
CA VAL A 224 -4.16 -13.00 -18.13
C VAL A 224 -4.43 -11.94 -17.05
N TYR A 225 -4.06 -10.69 -17.32
CA TYR A 225 -4.34 -9.58 -16.41
C TYR A 225 -5.82 -9.36 -16.14
N ARG A 226 -6.64 -9.46 -17.19
CA ARG A 226 -8.09 -9.37 -17.04
C ARG A 226 -8.63 -10.49 -16.18
N LYS A 227 -8.25 -11.74 -16.45
CA LYS A 227 -8.64 -12.90 -15.64
C LYS A 227 -8.26 -12.67 -14.17
N CYS A 228 -7.05 -12.18 -13.93
CA CYS A 228 -6.56 -11.87 -12.60
C CYS A 228 -7.39 -10.80 -11.90
N TRP A 229 -7.66 -9.68 -12.57
CA TRP A 229 -8.46 -8.60 -12.01
C TRP A 229 -9.89 -9.05 -11.68
N THR A 230 -10.53 -9.76 -12.62
CA THR A 230 -11.88 -10.31 -12.42
C THR A 230 -11.91 -11.28 -11.25
N LEU A 231 -10.94 -12.18 -11.14
CA LEU A 231 -10.83 -13.11 -10.01
C LEU A 231 -10.72 -12.37 -8.67
N LEU A 232 -9.87 -11.34 -8.59
CA LEU A 232 -9.71 -10.56 -7.37
C LEU A 232 -11.00 -9.81 -7.00
N GLU A 233 -11.66 -9.18 -7.98
CA GLU A 233 -12.92 -8.46 -7.77
C GLU A 233 -14.07 -9.40 -7.35
N GLU A 234 -14.11 -10.61 -7.90
CA GLU A 234 -15.15 -11.61 -7.63
C GLU A 234 -15.01 -12.21 -6.23
N HIS A 235 -13.79 -12.49 -5.76
CA HIS A 235 -13.55 -13.30 -4.57
C HIS A 235 -12.89 -12.56 -3.39
N TYR A 236 -12.44 -11.32 -3.57
CA TYR A 236 -11.84 -10.49 -2.52
C TYR A 236 -12.57 -9.14 -2.36
N PRO A 237 -13.88 -9.14 -2.03
CA PRO A 237 -14.66 -7.92 -1.91
C PRO A 237 -14.08 -6.99 -0.84
N GLU A 238 -13.92 -5.71 -1.20
CA GLU A 238 -13.56 -4.63 -0.26
C GLU A 238 -12.31 -4.90 0.61
N ILE A 239 -11.39 -5.77 0.17
CA ILE A 239 -10.07 -5.96 0.79
C ILE A 239 -9.13 -4.82 0.41
N ILE A 240 -9.16 -4.42 -0.87
CA ILE A 240 -8.35 -3.31 -1.35
C ILE A 240 -9.12 -2.01 -1.17
N HIS A 241 -8.55 -1.12 -0.37
CA HIS A 241 -9.00 0.26 -0.24
C HIS A 241 -8.64 1.04 -1.51
N GLN A 242 -7.34 1.03 -1.87
CA GLN A 242 -6.84 1.79 -3.01
C GLN A 242 -5.68 1.07 -3.72
N TYR A 243 -5.74 1.05 -5.06
CA TYR A 243 -4.59 0.79 -5.93
C TYR A 243 -3.96 2.11 -6.34
N ILE A 244 -2.66 2.27 -6.13
CA ILE A 244 -1.89 3.44 -6.56
C ILE A 244 -0.81 2.97 -7.53
N ILE A 245 -1.03 3.20 -8.81
CA ILE A 245 -0.12 2.78 -9.88
C ILE A 245 0.79 3.96 -10.21
N VAL A 246 2.09 3.82 -9.91
CA VAL A 246 3.08 4.89 -10.02
C VAL A 246 4.01 4.68 -11.21
N ASN A 247 4.69 5.75 -11.66
CA ASN A 247 5.59 5.74 -12.81
C ASN A 247 4.92 5.25 -14.12
N VAL A 248 3.64 5.57 -14.31
CA VAL A 248 2.88 5.14 -15.50
C VAL A 248 3.44 5.80 -16.77
N PRO A 249 3.84 5.04 -17.80
CA PRO A 249 4.40 5.61 -19.03
C PRO A 249 3.42 6.51 -19.80
N LEU A 250 3.90 7.62 -20.36
CA LEU A 250 3.08 8.62 -21.07
C LEU A 250 2.17 8.03 -22.18
N ARG A 251 2.62 7.00 -22.90
CA ARG A 251 1.82 6.32 -23.94
C ARG A 251 0.48 5.79 -23.45
N TYR A 252 0.35 5.44 -22.16
CA TYR A 252 -0.91 5.00 -21.57
C TYR A 252 -1.93 6.14 -21.47
N TYR A 253 -1.47 7.37 -21.26
CA TYR A 253 -2.32 8.56 -21.27
C TYR A 253 -2.70 8.96 -22.69
N VAL A 254 -1.79 8.81 -23.67
CA VAL A 254 -2.02 9.24 -25.07
C VAL A 254 -2.94 8.28 -25.85
N SER A 255 -2.88 6.96 -25.60
CA SER A 255 -3.72 5.95 -26.28
C SER A 255 -5.23 6.13 -26.05
N HIS A 256 -5.61 6.98 -25.11
CA HIS A 256 -6.95 7.10 -24.56
C HIS A 256 -7.77 8.26 -25.17
N SER A 257 -7.11 9.28 -25.73
CA SER A 257 -7.75 10.44 -26.38
C SER A 257 -8.63 10.05 -27.58
N PHE A 258 -8.37 8.91 -28.22
CA PHE A 258 -9.07 8.46 -29.43
C PHE A 258 -10.25 7.50 -29.20
N SER A 259 -10.55 7.09 -27.96
CA SER A 259 -11.53 6.00 -27.67
C SER A 259 -12.75 6.41 -26.84
N SER A 260 -12.99 7.71 -26.65
CA SER A 260 -14.01 8.25 -25.75
C SER A 260 -15.48 8.09 -26.20
N ARG A 261 -15.76 7.42 -27.32
CA ARG A 261 -17.14 7.35 -27.86
C ARG A 261 -17.95 6.09 -27.50
N LEU A 262 -17.40 5.09 -26.80
CA LEU A 262 -18.07 3.77 -26.69
C LEU A 262 -17.93 3.06 -25.32
N ILE A 263 -18.31 3.69 -24.20
CA ILE A 263 -18.25 3.00 -22.89
C ILE A 263 -19.32 3.44 -21.89
N THR A 264 -20.05 2.44 -21.38
CA THR A 264 -21.15 2.52 -20.43
C THR A 264 -20.83 1.89 -19.06
N HIS A 265 -19.56 1.73 -18.68
CA HIS A 265 -19.18 1.19 -17.37
C HIS A 265 -18.39 2.22 -16.54
N LYS A 266 -18.92 2.58 -15.37
CA LYS A 266 -18.31 3.53 -14.43
C LYS A 266 -16.98 2.92 -13.91
N PRO A 267 -15.84 3.64 -13.99
CA PRO A 267 -14.59 3.14 -13.41
C PRO A 267 -14.72 3.05 -11.89
N SER A 268 -14.10 2.02 -11.30
CA SER A 268 -14.02 1.89 -9.84
C SER A 268 -13.13 3.01 -9.30
N ASN A 269 -13.64 3.80 -8.34
CA ASN A 269 -12.90 4.91 -7.71
C ASN A 269 -11.63 4.45 -6.96
N LYS A 270 -11.37 3.13 -6.90
CA LYS A 270 -10.27 2.50 -6.16
C LYS A 270 -8.93 2.45 -6.89
N ILE A 271 -8.79 3.07 -8.07
CA ILE A 271 -7.52 3.07 -8.82
C ILE A 271 -7.06 4.51 -9.08
N ILE A 272 -5.82 4.82 -8.70
CA ILE A 272 -5.14 6.08 -8.96
C ILE A 272 -3.92 5.81 -9.81
N PHE A 273 -3.72 6.63 -10.85
CA PHE A 273 -2.55 6.58 -11.72
C PHE A 273 -1.69 7.82 -11.47
N ALA A 274 -0.39 7.61 -11.31
CA ALA A 274 0.59 8.68 -11.15
C ALA A 274 1.65 8.60 -12.26
N ARG A 275 1.84 9.74 -12.94
CA ARG A 275 2.97 9.96 -13.85
C ARG A 275 4.28 10.00 -13.05
N PRO A 276 5.45 9.69 -13.66
CA PRO A 276 6.74 9.75 -12.97
C PRO A 276 7.00 11.04 -12.17
N GLY A 277 6.64 12.21 -12.73
CA GLY A 277 6.80 13.51 -12.04
C GLY A 277 5.74 13.85 -10.98
N LYS A 278 4.82 12.92 -10.66
CA LYS A 278 3.74 13.11 -9.68
C LYS A 278 3.69 12.00 -8.62
N VAL A 279 4.60 11.04 -8.66
CA VAL A 279 4.60 9.86 -7.78
C VAL A 279 4.62 10.25 -6.30
N THR A 280 5.60 11.05 -5.88
CA THR A 280 5.74 11.45 -4.48
C THR A 280 4.53 12.24 -4.00
N GLU A 281 4.06 13.21 -4.78
CA GLU A 281 2.88 14.03 -4.46
C GLU A 281 1.63 13.15 -4.28
N THR A 282 1.40 12.20 -5.19
CA THR A 282 0.28 11.26 -5.09
C THR A 282 0.38 10.36 -3.87
N LEU A 283 1.55 9.79 -3.58
CA LEU A 283 1.73 8.89 -2.45
C LEU A 283 1.63 9.62 -1.10
N LEU A 284 2.14 10.84 -1.00
CA LEU A 284 2.06 11.68 0.20
C LEU A 284 0.63 12.10 0.56
N ARG A 285 -0.34 11.95 -0.34
CA ARG A 285 -1.76 12.09 0.01
C ARG A 285 -2.20 11.02 1.01
N PHE A 286 -1.75 9.79 0.84
CA PHE A 286 -2.16 8.62 1.62
C PHE A 286 -1.15 8.24 2.70
N ILE A 287 0.15 8.39 2.44
CA ILE A 287 1.23 7.87 3.29
C ILE A 287 2.00 9.03 3.90
N SER A 288 2.29 8.98 5.20
CA SER A 288 3.10 10.02 5.84
C SER A 288 4.58 9.94 5.42
N PRO A 289 5.37 11.04 5.47
CA PRO A 289 6.75 11.04 5.00
C PRO A 289 7.65 10.00 5.69
N GLU A 290 7.47 9.76 6.99
CA GLU A 290 8.21 8.75 7.79
C GLU A 290 7.86 7.31 7.45
N ASN A 291 6.69 7.06 6.87
CA ASN A 291 6.23 5.74 6.43
C ASN A 291 6.43 5.52 4.92
N LEU A 292 6.58 6.60 4.13
CA LEU A 292 6.86 6.54 2.70
C LEU A 292 8.33 6.19 2.45
N LEU A 293 8.57 5.21 1.55
CA LEU A 293 9.92 4.78 1.19
C LEU A 293 10.74 5.89 0.52
N VAL A 294 12.06 5.87 0.76
CA VAL A 294 13.00 6.84 0.17
C VAL A 294 12.98 6.83 -1.36
N GLU A 295 12.75 5.67 -1.99
CA GLU A 295 12.63 5.50 -3.44
C GLU A 295 11.45 6.28 -4.03
N TYR A 296 10.45 6.58 -3.21
CA TYR A 296 9.26 7.35 -3.57
C TYR A 296 9.26 8.77 -2.98
N GLY A 297 10.40 9.21 -2.42
CA GLY A 297 10.59 10.56 -1.90
C GLY A 297 10.13 10.76 -0.45
N GLY A 298 9.99 9.67 0.33
CA GLY A 298 9.82 9.74 1.78
C GLY A 298 11.13 9.57 2.56
N LEU A 299 11.03 9.19 3.83
CA LEU A 299 12.13 9.03 4.78
C LEU A 299 12.33 7.57 5.24
N LYS A 300 11.38 6.67 4.95
CA LYS A 300 11.44 5.26 5.37
C LYS A 300 12.52 4.50 4.61
N ARG A 301 13.42 3.86 5.35
CA ARG A 301 14.41 2.91 4.82
C ARG A 301 14.06 1.50 5.26
N ILE A 302 14.40 0.54 4.42
CA ILE A 302 14.23 -0.89 4.72
C ILE A 302 15.29 -1.30 5.75
N ASN A 303 14.89 -2.03 6.80
CA ASN A 303 15.76 -2.50 7.88
C ASN A 303 16.53 -1.36 8.60
N ASP A 304 15.85 -0.24 8.84
CA ASP A 304 16.43 0.93 9.48
C ASP A 304 16.38 0.82 11.01
N ASN A 305 17.56 0.76 11.64
CA ASN A 305 17.70 0.81 13.11
C ASN A 305 17.92 2.25 13.61
N GLU A 306 18.13 3.19 12.70
CA GLU A 306 18.43 4.57 13.05
C GLU A 306 17.16 5.34 13.38
N PHE A 307 16.09 5.23 12.60
CA PHE A 307 14.84 5.94 12.88
C PHE A 307 13.63 5.01 12.76
N SER A 308 12.66 5.23 13.64
CA SER A 308 11.31 4.62 13.59
C SER A 308 10.27 5.64 13.13
N SER A 309 9.04 5.17 12.87
CA SER A 309 7.88 6.02 12.56
C SER A 309 7.44 6.91 13.73
N GLU A 310 7.91 6.64 14.95
CA GLU A 310 7.60 7.45 16.14
C GLU A 310 8.42 8.75 16.20
N HIS A 311 9.52 8.84 15.43
CA HIS A 311 10.35 10.02 15.41
C HIS A 311 9.66 11.14 14.65
N LYS A 312 9.59 12.32 15.28
CA LYS A 312 8.96 13.51 14.69
C LYS A 312 9.62 13.89 13.37
N VAL A 313 8.79 14.08 12.34
CA VAL A 313 9.19 14.66 11.06
C VAL A 313 8.75 16.12 10.99
N PHE A 314 9.60 16.95 10.41
CA PHE A 314 9.34 18.35 10.13
C PHE A 314 9.18 18.54 8.62
N GLU A 315 8.24 19.39 8.23
CA GLU A 315 7.97 19.76 6.84
C GLU A 315 8.29 21.24 6.63
N LEU A 316 8.94 21.54 5.50
CA LEU A 316 9.24 22.89 5.06
C LEU A 316 8.86 23.05 3.58
N ASN A 317 8.20 24.17 3.27
CA ASN A 317 7.87 24.55 1.90
C ASN A 317 8.92 25.52 1.35
N LEU A 318 9.76 25.04 0.44
CA LEU A 318 10.79 25.82 -0.24
C LEU A 318 10.21 26.45 -1.51
N LYS A 319 10.11 27.78 -1.54
CA LYS A 319 9.58 28.52 -2.69
C LYS A 319 10.48 28.36 -3.93
N ALA A 320 9.91 28.67 -5.10
CA ALA A 320 10.66 28.79 -6.34
C ALA A 320 11.79 29.84 -6.20
N HIS A 321 12.98 29.54 -6.75
CA HIS A 321 14.14 30.45 -6.75
C HIS A 321 14.54 30.99 -5.37
N ALA A 322 14.28 30.23 -4.30
CA ALA A 322 14.54 30.62 -2.93
C ALA A 322 15.55 29.70 -2.25
N SER A 323 16.22 30.25 -1.24
CA SER A 323 17.07 29.50 -0.31
C SER A 323 16.41 29.38 1.06
N THR A 324 16.79 28.35 1.80
CA THR A 324 16.42 28.19 3.20
C THR A 324 17.55 27.52 3.98
N HIS A 325 17.56 27.74 5.28
CA HIS A 325 18.39 27.00 6.23
C HIS A 325 17.49 26.17 7.14
N ILE A 326 17.85 24.92 7.36
CA ILE A 326 17.33 24.11 8.47
C ILE A 326 18.38 24.17 9.56
N GLU A 327 17.97 24.60 10.75
CA GLU A 327 18.84 24.71 11.92
C GLU A 327 18.48 23.60 12.91
N ILE A 328 19.46 22.75 13.23
CA ILE A 328 19.32 21.68 14.21
C ILE A 328 20.21 22.06 15.41
N PRO A 329 19.62 22.44 16.56
CA PRO A 329 20.37 22.82 17.75
C PRO A 329 21.25 21.68 18.28
N ALA A 330 22.47 22.00 18.68
CA ALA A 330 23.44 21.08 19.24
C ALA A 330 24.12 21.65 20.52
N PRO A 331 23.36 21.93 21.60
CA PRO A 331 23.91 22.58 22.80
C PRO A 331 24.72 21.64 23.69
N GLU A 332 24.49 20.32 23.57
CA GLU A 332 25.13 19.31 24.42
C GLU A 332 26.39 18.76 23.75
N VAL A 333 27.51 18.73 24.48
CA VAL A 333 28.76 18.12 24.04
C VAL A 333 28.83 16.63 24.39
N GLY A 334 29.58 15.85 23.62
CA GLY A 334 29.75 14.41 23.85
C GLY A 334 28.64 13.54 23.26
N VAL A 335 27.76 14.10 22.45
CA VAL A 335 26.67 13.41 21.77
C VAL A 335 26.90 13.37 20.26
N THR A 336 26.21 12.47 19.56
CA THR A 336 26.15 12.47 18.10
C THR A 336 24.74 12.84 17.70
N ILE A 337 24.63 13.85 16.84
CA ILE A 337 23.35 14.19 16.20
C ILE A 337 23.30 13.44 14.87
N VAL A 338 22.19 12.77 14.61
CA VAL A 338 21.91 12.06 13.37
C VAL A 338 20.66 12.67 12.74
N TRP A 339 20.68 12.89 11.43
CA TRP A 339 19.54 13.46 10.71
C TRP A 339 19.29 12.77 9.37
N ASP A 340 18.02 12.79 8.95
CA ASP A 340 17.58 12.51 7.59
C ASP A 340 16.98 13.76 6.97
N VAL A 341 17.30 14.03 5.71
CA VAL A 341 16.64 15.05 4.89
C VAL A 341 16.24 14.44 3.55
N THR A 342 15.03 14.74 3.10
CA THR A 342 14.60 14.49 1.72
C THR A 342 13.97 15.73 1.13
N VAL A 343 14.28 16.00 -0.14
CA VAL A 343 13.69 17.08 -0.93
C VAL A 343 12.90 16.45 -2.06
N VAL A 344 11.60 16.76 -2.15
CA VAL A 344 10.76 16.24 -3.23
C VAL A 344 11.29 16.77 -4.56
N GLU A 345 11.68 15.86 -5.45
CA GLU A 345 12.38 16.14 -6.71
C GLU A 345 13.72 16.86 -6.47
N TRP A 346 14.77 16.11 -6.11
CA TRP A 346 16.12 16.56 -5.67
C TRP A 346 16.94 17.46 -6.62
N ASP A 347 16.39 18.49 -7.25
CA ASP A 347 17.12 19.43 -8.10
C ASP A 347 17.35 20.75 -7.34
N VAL A 348 18.35 20.72 -6.45
CA VAL A 348 18.67 21.77 -5.48
C VAL A 348 20.18 21.81 -5.19
N THR A 349 20.70 22.99 -4.83
CA THR A 349 22.00 23.06 -4.15
C THR A 349 21.80 22.68 -2.69
N TYR A 350 22.66 21.81 -2.17
CA TYR A 350 22.56 21.27 -0.82
C TYR A 350 23.91 21.32 -0.10
N LYS A 351 23.96 21.98 1.05
CA LYS A 351 25.16 22.14 1.85
C LYS A 351 24.85 21.93 3.32
N GLU A 352 25.73 21.25 4.04
CA GLU A 352 25.63 20.97 5.47
C GLU A 352 26.88 21.48 6.16
N GLU A 353 26.69 22.24 7.24
CA GLU A 353 27.76 22.81 8.04
C GLU A 353 27.44 22.68 9.52
N PHE A 354 28.46 22.52 10.34
CA PHE A 354 28.35 22.76 11.77
C PHE A 354 28.87 24.16 12.08
N ILE A 355 28.06 24.92 12.82
CA ILE A 355 28.34 26.30 13.23
C ILE A 355 28.46 26.29 14.76
N PRO A 356 29.68 26.40 15.31
CA PRO A 356 29.90 26.55 16.75
C PRO A 356 29.24 27.82 17.31
N GLU A 357 28.86 27.81 18.59
CA GLU A 357 28.42 29.01 19.31
C GLU A 357 29.59 29.95 19.65
N ASP A 358 30.79 29.40 19.84
CA ASP A 358 31.99 30.20 20.11
C ASP A 358 32.46 30.94 18.83
N GLU A 359 32.45 32.27 18.87
CA GLU A 359 32.90 33.13 17.76
C GLU A 359 34.37 32.89 17.37
N GLY A 360 35.18 32.31 18.27
CA GLY A 360 36.56 31.94 18.01
C GLY A 360 36.74 30.62 17.25
N SER A 361 35.69 29.79 17.15
CA SER A 361 35.74 28.46 16.55
C SER A 361 35.41 28.51 15.05
N TYR A 362 35.97 27.55 14.29
CA TYR A 362 35.78 27.47 12.85
C TYR A 362 34.51 26.72 12.48
N GLN A 363 33.77 27.23 11.50
CA GLN A 363 32.69 26.49 10.86
C GLN A 363 33.25 25.23 10.19
N VAL A 364 32.59 24.09 10.41
CA VAL A 364 33.01 22.80 9.87
C VAL A 364 32.10 22.43 8.71
N LEU A 365 32.67 22.36 7.50
CA LEU A 365 31.95 21.88 6.33
C LEU A 365 31.76 20.36 6.43
N LEU A 366 30.49 19.93 6.50
CA LEU A 366 30.14 18.51 6.61
C LEU A 366 29.86 17.92 5.22
N GLN A 367 29.17 18.68 4.37
CA GLN A 367 28.87 18.29 3.00
C GLN A 367 28.63 19.52 2.12
N ASP A 368 29.13 19.50 0.88
CA ASP A 368 28.81 20.52 -0.12
C ASP A 368 28.69 19.87 -1.50
N LYS A 369 27.46 19.71 -1.99
CA LYS A 369 27.21 19.08 -3.28
C LYS A 369 25.96 19.66 -3.94
N GLU A 370 26.05 19.87 -5.24
CA GLU A 370 24.84 19.94 -6.08
C GLU A 370 24.16 18.57 -6.04
N LYS A 371 22.86 18.54 -5.74
CA LYS A 371 22.06 17.32 -5.74
C LYS A 371 21.10 17.41 -6.90
N LYS A 372 20.99 16.32 -7.66
CA LYS A 372 20.07 16.20 -8.80
C LYS A 372 19.04 15.10 -8.57
N GLY A 373 17.83 15.34 -9.09
CA GLY A 373 16.72 14.40 -9.04
C GLY A 373 17.07 13.09 -9.77
N GLY A 374 16.81 11.96 -9.11
CA GLY A 374 17.06 10.62 -9.66
C GLY A 374 18.33 9.92 -9.15
N GLU A 375 19.33 10.67 -8.68
CA GLU A 375 20.55 10.11 -8.06
C GLU A 375 20.49 10.13 -6.53
N THR A 376 19.89 11.18 -5.95
CA THR A 376 19.71 11.31 -4.51
C THR A 376 18.25 11.06 -4.17
N LEU A 377 18.00 10.11 -3.28
CA LEU A 377 16.67 9.75 -2.80
C LEU A 377 16.38 10.37 -1.43
N CYS A 378 17.32 10.22 -0.50
CA CYS A 378 17.30 10.83 0.83
C CYS A 378 18.74 10.88 1.36
N VAL A 379 19.10 11.97 2.05
CA VAL A 379 20.41 12.13 2.70
C VAL A 379 20.28 11.72 4.16
N ARG A 380 21.19 10.86 4.63
CA ARG A 380 21.42 10.61 6.05
C ARG A 380 22.83 11.03 6.39
N ASN A 381 22.99 11.83 7.43
CA ASN A 381 24.31 12.17 7.94
C ASN A 381 24.29 12.26 9.48
N SER A 382 25.48 12.29 10.07
CA SER A 382 25.66 12.37 11.51
C SER A 382 26.92 13.14 11.86
N TYR A 383 26.90 13.86 12.97
CA TYR A 383 28.05 14.61 13.45
C TYR A 383 28.20 14.51 14.97
N TYR A 384 29.43 14.28 15.42
CA TYR A 384 29.78 14.25 16.84
C TYR A 384 30.03 15.67 17.33
N ILE A 385 29.34 16.04 18.41
CA ILE A 385 29.35 17.38 18.98
C ILE A 385 30.47 17.46 20.02
N ASN A 386 31.57 18.11 19.66
CA ASN A 386 32.72 18.38 20.53
C ASN A 386 32.61 19.72 21.27
N GLU A 387 31.85 20.66 20.73
CA GLU A 387 31.55 21.98 21.29
C GLU A 387 30.09 22.35 21.00
N ALA A 388 29.51 23.26 21.78
CA ALA A 388 28.11 23.68 21.59
C ALA A 388 27.96 24.47 20.27
N GLY A 389 26.85 24.26 19.57
CA GLY A 389 26.62 24.85 18.25
C GLY A 389 25.28 24.45 17.64
N MET A 390 25.23 24.50 16.31
CA MET A 390 24.11 23.97 15.54
C MET A 390 24.58 23.38 14.20
N ILE A 391 23.81 22.43 13.69
CA ILE A 391 23.96 21.97 12.31
C ILE A 391 23.06 22.85 11.44
N SER A 392 23.65 23.50 10.44
CA SER A 392 22.94 24.30 9.43
C SER A 392 22.92 23.55 8.11
N ILE A 393 21.73 23.28 7.59
CA ILE A 393 21.52 22.64 6.29
C ILE A 393 20.95 23.67 5.34
N PHE A 394 21.78 24.15 4.43
CA PHE A 394 21.41 25.07 3.37
C PHE A 394 20.83 24.33 2.17
N ILE A 395 19.68 24.79 1.70
CA ILE A 395 19.01 24.26 0.51
C ILE A 395 18.60 25.42 -0.38
N HIS A 396 19.01 25.40 -1.64
CA HIS A 396 18.60 26.39 -2.63
C HIS A 396 17.90 25.73 -3.82
N ASN A 397 16.68 26.21 -4.09
CA ASN A 397 15.85 25.73 -5.18
C ASN A 397 16.03 26.59 -6.44
N HIS A 398 16.65 25.99 -7.47
CA HIS A 398 16.87 26.65 -8.75
C HIS A 398 15.64 26.61 -9.68
N ILE A 399 14.61 25.83 -9.32
CA ILE A 399 13.46 25.57 -10.19
C ILE A 399 12.32 26.56 -9.91
N ASN A 400 11.60 26.90 -10.97
CA ASN A 400 10.37 27.68 -10.92
C ASN A 400 9.13 26.87 -10.43
N LYS A 401 9.29 26.10 -9.35
CA LYS A 401 8.23 25.32 -8.69
C LYS A 401 8.58 25.19 -7.21
N CYS A 402 7.60 25.33 -6.33
CA CYS A 402 7.79 25.08 -4.91
C CYS A 402 8.14 23.61 -4.65
N LYS A 403 9.03 23.37 -3.70
CA LYS A 403 9.44 22.03 -3.26
C LYS A 403 9.07 21.81 -1.81
N LYS A 404 8.74 20.58 -1.46
CA LYS A 404 8.61 20.16 -0.07
C LYS A 404 9.92 19.55 0.39
N VAL A 405 10.32 19.90 1.60
CA VAL A 405 11.47 19.32 2.28
C VAL A 405 10.95 18.65 3.55
N PHE A 406 11.30 17.38 3.74
CA PHE A 406 11.01 16.65 4.96
C PHE A 406 12.31 16.31 5.66
N TYR A 407 12.37 16.53 6.96
CA TYR A 407 13.56 16.21 7.74
C TYR A 407 13.19 15.70 9.13
N ARG A 408 14.10 14.92 9.70
CA ARG A 408 14.04 14.46 11.10
C ARG A 408 15.45 14.36 11.64
N TYR A 409 15.58 14.50 12.94
CA TYR A 409 16.86 14.37 13.61
C TYR A 409 16.68 13.82 15.02
N LYS A 410 17.76 13.31 15.58
CA LYS A 410 17.84 12.97 17.00
C LYS A 410 19.26 13.06 17.52
N THR A 411 19.35 13.14 18.83
CA THR A 411 20.60 13.13 19.58
C THR A 411 20.79 11.75 20.20
N LYS A 412 22.00 11.21 20.13
CA LYS A 412 22.39 9.96 20.80
C LYS A 412 23.59 10.16 21.71
N PRO A 413 23.61 9.51 22.89
CA PRO A 413 24.82 9.38 23.67
C PRO A 413 25.90 8.71 22.80
N THR A 414 27.09 9.30 22.78
CA THR A 414 28.23 8.69 22.10
C THR A 414 29.17 8.17 23.15
N VAL A 415 29.52 6.89 23.09
CA VAL A 415 30.64 6.34 23.88
C VAL A 415 31.83 6.33 22.93
N PRO A 416 32.80 7.24 23.10
CA PRO A 416 33.99 7.24 22.26
C PRO A 416 34.67 5.88 22.27
N THR A 417 35.01 5.37 21.09
CA THR A 417 35.55 4.01 20.93
C THR A 417 36.83 3.79 21.75
N TYR A 418 37.61 4.85 22.02
CA TYR A 418 38.81 4.78 22.87
C TYR A 418 38.52 4.44 24.35
N LEU A 419 37.28 4.61 24.83
CA LEU A 419 36.87 4.16 26.16
C LEU A 419 36.54 2.65 26.19
N LEU A 420 36.22 2.06 25.04
CA LEU A 420 35.94 0.62 24.92
C LEU A 420 37.21 -0.23 24.86
N TYR A 421 38.35 0.36 24.51
CA TYR A 421 39.65 -0.32 24.41
C TYR A 421 40.57 -0.08 25.64
N LYS A 422 40.02 0.42 26.76
CA LYS A 422 40.76 0.66 28.01
C LYS A 422 40.65 -0.46 29.07
N THR A 423 40.04 -1.58 28.73
CA THR A 423 40.13 -2.86 29.46
C THR A 423 41.20 -3.73 28.84
#